data_AF-M6C5G3-F1
#
_entry.id   AF-M6C5G3-F1
#
_cell.length_a   1.000
_cell.length_b   1.000
_cell.length_c   1.000
_cell.angle_alpha   90.00
_cell.angle_beta   90.00
_cell.angle_gamma   90.00
#
_symmetry.space_group_name_H-M   'P 1'
#
loop_
_entity.id
_entity.type
_entity.pdbx_description
1 polymer ?
#
loop_
_entity_poly.entity_id
_entity_poly.type
_entity_poly.pdbx_seq_one_letter_code
_entity_poly.pdbx_strand_id
1 'polypeptide(L)'
;MFKEGEVTDESPIFGNIKLILGGRFLLHEYKGSYEGEPLEGIAIYGYHIDKQRYESAWVESFGMGTGILFSEGSPGAKEWSFTGHYGGETPETSWGWKTSLEKDGDDRLIIFSQNLRPNGEKAGGVRILYERIS
;
A
#
# COMPACT_ATOMS: atom_id res chain seq x y z
N MET A 1 -17.17 4.74 0.86
CA MET A 1 -16.63 4.03 -0.32
C MET A 1 -16.15 5.08 -1.31
N PHE A 2 -14.85 5.11 -1.62
CA PHE A 2 -14.22 6.14 -2.45
C PHE A 2 -14.74 6.10 -3.89
N LYS A 3 -15.07 7.26 -4.47
CA LYS A 3 -15.48 7.39 -5.88
C LYS A 3 -14.25 7.67 -6.75
N GLU A 4 -14.19 7.05 -7.92
CA GLU A 4 -13.09 7.27 -8.87
C GLU A 4 -13.17 8.68 -9.46
N GLY A 5 -12.04 9.40 -9.46
CA GLY A 5 -11.93 10.75 -10.02
C GLY A 5 -12.30 11.90 -9.07
N GLU A 6 -12.75 11.60 -7.85
CA GLU A 6 -13.10 12.60 -6.83
C GLU A 6 -12.09 12.54 -5.68
N VAL A 7 -11.45 13.66 -5.38
CA VAL A 7 -10.59 13.80 -4.19
C VAL A 7 -11.50 14.14 -3.02
N THR A 8 -11.59 13.23 -2.05
CA THR A 8 -12.46 13.40 -0.87
C THR A 8 -11.72 14.01 0.31
N ASP A 9 -10.40 13.87 0.37
CA ASP A 9 -9.53 14.47 1.40
C ASP A 9 -8.12 14.67 0.84
N GLU A 10 -7.46 15.72 1.33
CA GLU A 10 -6.02 15.93 1.15
C GLU A 10 -5.44 16.37 2.50
N SER A 11 -4.53 15.56 3.03
CA SER A 11 -3.98 15.73 4.38
C SER A 11 -2.47 15.52 4.38
N PRO A 12 -1.72 16.23 5.26
CA PRO A 12 -0.30 15.96 5.47
C PRO A 12 -0.06 14.52 5.94
N ILE A 13 1.02 13.92 5.46
CA ILE A 13 1.45 12.58 5.86
C ILE A 13 2.97 12.56 6.07
N PHE A 14 3.40 11.90 7.14
CA PHE A 14 4.80 11.72 7.49
C PHE A 14 5.14 10.25 7.43
N GLY A 15 6.26 9.90 6.78
CA GLY A 15 6.69 8.53 6.61
C GLY A 15 8.17 8.34 6.95
N ASN A 16 8.50 7.17 7.50
CA ASN A 16 9.87 6.69 7.61
C ASN A 16 10.00 5.38 6.84
N ILE A 17 10.99 5.30 5.95
CA ILE A 17 11.30 4.06 5.23
C ILE A 17 12.73 3.67 5.59
N LYS A 18 12.91 2.49 6.17
CA LYS A 18 14.23 1.99 6.59
C LYS A 18 14.43 0.53 6.23
N LEU A 19 15.69 0.17 6.02
CA LEU A 19 16.11 -1.22 5.92
C LEU A 19 16.10 -1.87 7.31
N ILE A 20 15.55 -3.07 7.41
CA ILE A 20 15.56 -3.88 8.63
C ILE A 20 16.20 -5.25 8.36
N LEU A 21 16.56 -5.95 9.44
CA LEU A 21 17.11 -7.31 9.39
C LEU A 21 18.32 -7.44 8.45
N GLY A 22 19.22 -6.46 8.49
CA GLY A 22 20.42 -6.43 7.64
C GLY A 22 20.14 -6.12 6.17
N GLY A 23 19.04 -5.42 5.87
CA GLY A 23 18.69 -5.04 4.50
C GLY A 23 17.84 -6.06 3.76
N ARG A 24 17.31 -7.06 4.46
CA ARG A 24 16.44 -8.09 3.87
C ARG A 24 15.02 -7.60 3.60
N PHE A 25 14.58 -6.60 4.35
CA PHE A 25 13.25 -6.02 4.22
C PHE A 25 13.31 -4.49 4.32
N LEU A 26 12.31 -3.85 3.74
CA LEU A 26 11.98 -2.45 3.97
C LEU A 26 10.83 -2.37 4.97
N LEU A 27 10.96 -1.52 5.97
CA LEU A 27 9.88 -1.11 6.86
C LEU A 27 9.46 0.31 6.49
N HIS A 28 8.20 0.49 6.09
CA HIS A 28 7.56 1.78 5.87
C HIS A 28 6.57 2.03 7.00
N GLU A 29 6.87 2.99 7.86
CA GLU A 29 5.99 3.46 8.93
C GLU A 29 5.44 4.83 8.54
N TYR A 30 4.15 5.08 8.73
CA TYR A 30 3.58 6.39 8.43
C TYR A 30 2.45 6.79 9.38
N LYS A 31 2.27 8.12 9.49
CA LYS A 31 1.19 8.76 10.25
C LYS A 31 0.62 9.92 9.45
N GLY A 32 -0.69 10.12 9.55
CA GLY A 32 -1.40 11.21 8.89
C GLY A 32 -2.81 11.37 9.45
N SER A 33 -3.70 11.89 8.62
CA SER A 33 -5.13 11.98 8.93
C SER A 33 -5.99 11.77 7.69
N TYR A 34 -7.26 11.44 7.90
CA TYR A 34 -8.30 11.45 6.87
C TYR A 34 -9.56 12.07 7.46
N GLU A 35 -10.12 13.11 6.81
CA GLU A 35 -11.28 13.86 7.32
C GLU A 35 -11.08 14.35 8.77
N GLY A 36 -9.84 14.66 9.14
CA GLY A 36 -9.46 15.12 10.48
C GLY A 36 -9.19 14.00 11.51
N GLU A 37 -9.51 12.75 11.21
CA GLU A 37 -9.25 11.61 12.10
C GLU A 37 -7.81 11.09 11.92
N PRO A 38 -7.05 10.88 13.00
CA PRO A 38 -5.69 10.34 12.91
C PRO A 38 -5.65 8.93 12.30
N LEU A 39 -4.65 8.69 11.44
CA LEU A 39 -4.35 7.36 10.92
C LEU A 39 -2.86 7.04 11.05
N GLU A 40 -2.57 5.77 11.30
CA GLU A 40 -1.22 5.22 11.32
C GLU A 40 -1.19 3.91 10.52
N GLY A 41 -0.05 3.60 9.93
CA GLY A 41 0.13 2.31 9.26
C GLY A 41 1.59 1.90 9.12
N ILE A 42 1.77 0.60 8.91
CA ILE A 42 3.05 -0.05 8.73
C ILE A 42 2.96 -1.01 7.55
N ALA A 43 3.90 -0.90 6.61
CA ALA A 43 4.10 -1.89 5.56
C ALA A 43 5.53 -2.47 5.65
N ILE A 44 5.63 -3.79 5.59
CA ILE A 44 6.90 -4.49 5.39
C ILE A 44 6.94 -4.98 3.95
N TYR A 45 8.04 -4.73 3.25
CA TYR A 45 8.27 -5.22 1.89
C TYR A 45 9.51 -6.12 1.87
N GLY A 46 9.42 -7.25 1.17
CA GLY A 46 10.52 -8.19 0.98
C GLY A 46 10.49 -8.83 -0.40
N TYR A 47 11.61 -9.46 -0.75
CA TYR A 47 11.70 -10.35 -1.91
C TYR A 47 11.91 -11.79 -1.44
N HIS A 48 10.94 -12.65 -1.71
CA HIS A 48 11.03 -14.07 -1.40
C HIS A 48 11.89 -14.76 -2.45
N ILE A 49 13.13 -15.10 -2.07
CA ILE A 49 14.16 -15.62 -2.99
C ILE A 49 13.71 -16.92 -3.67
N ASP A 50 13.24 -17.91 -2.90
CA ASP A 50 12.89 -19.22 -3.47
C ASP A 50 11.65 -19.17 -4.37
N LYS A 51 10.66 -18.32 -4.02
CA LYS A 51 9.45 -18.12 -4.82
C LYS A 51 9.62 -17.07 -5.92
N GLN A 52 10.78 -16.40 -5.98
CA GLN A 52 11.11 -15.35 -6.93
C GLN A 52 10.04 -14.26 -7.06
N ARG A 53 9.47 -13.80 -5.94
CA ARG A 53 8.40 -12.80 -5.92
C ARG A 53 8.57 -11.79 -4.80
N TYR A 54 8.00 -10.60 -4.99
CA TYR A 54 7.86 -9.63 -3.91
C TYR A 54 6.69 -10.00 -3.00
N GLU A 55 6.85 -9.75 -1.71
CA GLU A 55 5.80 -9.96 -0.71
C GLU A 55 5.71 -8.72 0.18
N SER A 56 4.50 -8.40 0.63
CA SER A 56 4.28 -7.34 1.62
C SER A 56 3.27 -7.74 2.67
N ALA A 57 3.46 -7.24 3.89
CA ALA A 57 2.48 -7.30 4.96
C ALA A 57 2.15 -5.87 5.39
N TRP A 58 0.87 -5.51 5.34
CA TRP A 58 0.39 -4.18 5.68
C TRP A 58 -0.63 -4.24 6.82
N VAL A 59 -0.49 -3.32 7.76
CA VAL A 59 -1.38 -3.11 8.91
C VAL A 59 -1.61 -1.62 9.11
N GLU A 60 -2.78 -1.25 9.61
CA GLU A 60 -3.22 0.15 9.66
C GLU A 60 -4.35 0.35 10.68
N SER A 61 -4.68 1.61 11.00
CA SER A 61 -5.64 1.98 12.05
C SER A 61 -7.01 2.47 11.54
N PHE A 62 -7.26 2.47 10.23
CA PHE A 62 -8.30 3.25 9.56
C PHE A 62 -9.41 2.40 8.90
N GLY A 63 -9.27 1.07 8.70
CA GLY A 63 -10.36 0.29 8.08
C GLY A 63 -10.34 -1.24 8.14
N MET A 64 -9.23 -1.89 8.46
CA MET A 64 -9.04 -3.34 8.46
C MET A 64 -9.11 -3.99 9.84
N GLY A 65 -9.38 -3.19 10.89
CA GLY A 65 -9.39 -3.66 12.27
C GLY A 65 -7.99 -4.15 12.69
N THR A 66 -7.87 -5.44 13.04
CA THR A 66 -6.58 -6.08 13.37
C THR A 66 -6.08 -7.01 12.26
N GLY A 67 -6.69 -6.92 11.07
CA GLY A 67 -6.29 -7.69 9.90
C GLY A 67 -4.91 -7.31 9.40
N ILE A 68 -4.17 -8.31 8.90
CA ILE A 68 -2.93 -8.10 8.16
C ILE A 68 -3.23 -8.34 6.69
N LEU A 69 -3.03 -7.32 5.86
CA LEU A 69 -3.10 -7.49 4.42
C LEU A 69 -1.77 -8.04 3.90
N PHE A 70 -1.78 -9.31 3.52
CA PHE A 70 -0.68 -9.90 2.78
C PHE A 70 -0.90 -9.70 1.28
N SER A 71 0.14 -9.23 0.59
CA SER A 71 0.09 -8.94 -0.84
C SER A 71 1.34 -9.47 -1.55
N GLU A 72 1.18 -9.82 -2.81
CA GLU A 72 2.25 -10.39 -3.64
C GLU A 72 2.50 -9.52 -4.88
N GLY A 73 3.75 -9.43 -5.31
CA GLY A 73 4.18 -8.70 -6.50
C GLY A 73 5.11 -9.52 -7.37
N SER A 74 5.02 -9.36 -8.69
CA SER A 74 5.88 -10.07 -9.64
C SER A 74 7.11 -9.25 -10.03
N PRO A 75 8.32 -9.83 -10.09
CA PRO A 75 9.49 -9.15 -10.60
C PRO A 75 9.38 -8.88 -12.10
N GLY A 76 10.03 -7.82 -12.57
CA GLY A 76 10.06 -7.46 -14.00
C GLY A 76 8.75 -6.90 -14.55
N ALA A 77 7.72 -6.74 -13.73
CA ALA A 77 6.54 -5.98 -14.10
C ALA A 77 6.91 -4.53 -14.43
N LYS A 78 6.19 -3.93 -15.39
CA LYS A 78 6.36 -2.51 -15.76
C LYS A 78 6.21 -1.57 -14.56
N GLU A 79 5.37 -1.96 -13.61
CA GLU A 79 5.05 -1.24 -12.39
C GLU A 79 5.44 -2.11 -11.19
N TRP A 80 6.18 -1.55 -10.24
CA TRP A 80 6.48 -2.25 -9.01
C TRP A 80 5.27 -2.18 -8.08
N SER A 81 4.49 -3.25 -8.08
CA SER A 81 3.21 -3.30 -7.36
C SER A 81 2.97 -4.63 -6.65
N PHE A 82 2.15 -4.57 -5.62
CA PHE A 82 1.71 -5.66 -4.78
C PHE A 82 0.20 -5.74 -4.85
N THR A 83 -0.38 -6.93 -4.93
CA THR A 83 -1.83 -7.13 -4.84
C THR A 83 -2.16 -8.13 -3.74
N GLY A 84 -2.98 -7.69 -2.79
CA GLY A 84 -3.55 -8.51 -1.73
C GLY A 84 -5.06 -8.52 -1.84
N HIS A 85 -5.71 -9.34 -1.02
CA HIS A 85 -7.17 -9.41 -0.96
C HIS A 85 -7.66 -9.28 0.48
N TYR A 86 -8.79 -8.61 0.65
CA TYR A 86 -9.41 -8.40 1.96
C TYR A 86 -10.93 -8.43 1.85
N GLY A 87 -11.60 -8.69 2.97
CA GLY A 87 -13.05 -8.87 3.01
C GLY A 87 -13.52 -10.04 2.13
N GLY A 88 -14.83 -10.26 2.13
CA GLY A 88 -15.44 -11.42 1.48
C GLY A 88 -15.11 -12.74 2.19
N GLU A 89 -15.98 -13.73 2.02
CA GLU A 89 -15.76 -15.09 2.56
C GLU A 89 -15.16 -16.02 1.49
N THR A 90 -15.23 -15.60 0.23
CA THR A 90 -14.81 -16.38 -0.93
C THR A 90 -13.97 -15.51 -1.89
N PRO A 91 -13.15 -16.11 -2.76
CA PRO A 91 -12.41 -15.36 -3.77
C PRO A 91 -13.31 -14.45 -4.62
N GLU A 92 -14.51 -14.90 -4.96
CA GLU A 92 -15.49 -14.18 -5.80
C GLU A 92 -16.16 -13.00 -5.08
N THR A 93 -16.04 -12.94 -3.76
CA THR A 93 -16.58 -11.87 -2.93
C THR A 93 -15.50 -11.00 -2.31
N SER A 94 -14.23 -11.39 -2.45
CA SER A 94 -13.08 -10.69 -1.90
C SER A 94 -12.74 -9.44 -2.72
N TRP A 95 -12.37 -8.37 -2.02
CA TRP A 95 -11.86 -7.16 -2.64
C TRP A 95 -10.37 -7.28 -2.87
N GLY A 96 -9.89 -6.77 -3.99
CA GLY A 96 -8.47 -6.61 -4.22
C GLY A 96 -7.97 -5.27 -3.69
N TRP A 97 -6.73 -5.25 -3.23
CA TRP A 97 -6.01 -4.05 -2.88
C TRP A 97 -4.66 -4.07 -3.58
N LYS A 98 -4.50 -3.18 -4.57
CA LYS A 98 -3.26 -3.04 -5.33
C LYS A 98 -2.50 -1.82 -4.86
N THR A 99 -1.28 -2.00 -4.36
CA THR A 99 -0.35 -0.93 -4.01
C THR A 99 0.80 -0.88 -4.99
N SER A 100 1.00 0.27 -5.61
CA SER A 100 2.07 0.56 -6.56
C SER A 100 3.02 1.60 -5.99
N LEU A 101 4.31 1.40 -6.22
CA LEU A 101 5.35 2.31 -5.77
C LEU A 101 6.17 2.79 -6.97
N GLU A 102 6.31 4.10 -7.09
CA GLU A 102 7.04 4.76 -8.16
C GLU A 102 8.02 5.78 -7.57
N LYS A 103 9.30 5.67 -7.95
CA LYS A 103 10.29 6.71 -7.65
C LYS A 103 10.27 7.75 -8.77
N ASP A 104 10.18 9.02 -8.38
CA ASP A 104 10.33 10.15 -9.28
C ASP A 104 11.62 10.91 -8.91
N GLY A 105 12.74 10.49 -9.53
CA GLY A 105 14.07 10.91 -9.10
C GLY A 105 14.50 10.30 -7.76
N ASP A 106 15.43 10.98 -7.07
CA ASP A 106 16.08 10.45 -5.87
C ASP A 106 15.32 10.78 -4.56
N ASP A 107 14.51 11.82 -4.60
CA ASP A 107 13.90 12.44 -3.42
C ASP A 107 12.38 12.38 -3.42
N ARG A 108 11.75 11.76 -4.42
CA ARG A 108 10.30 11.58 -4.44
C ARG A 108 9.90 10.14 -4.56
N LEU A 109 8.88 9.78 -3.78
CA LEU A 109 8.25 8.48 -3.82
C LEU A 109 6.73 8.68 -3.88
N ILE A 110 6.12 8.10 -4.90
CA ILE A 110 4.68 8.05 -5.07
C ILE A 110 4.24 6.63 -4.68
N ILE A 111 3.36 6.54 -3.70
CA ILE A 111 2.69 5.27 -3.35
C ILE A 111 1.22 5.44 -3.71
N PHE A 112 0.72 4.61 -4.63
CA PHE A 112 -0.68 4.61 -5.02
C PHE A 112 -1.32 3.27 -4.67
N SER A 113 -2.32 3.30 -3.80
CA SER A 113 -3.09 2.12 -3.43
C SER A 113 -4.53 2.24 -3.94
N GLN A 114 -5.02 1.22 -4.62
CA GLN A 114 -6.32 1.21 -5.27
C GLN A 114 -7.13 -0.03 -4.88
N ASN A 115 -8.40 0.18 -4.54
CA ASN A 115 -9.33 -0.93 -4.37
C ASN A 115 -9.72 -1.48 -5.74
N LEU A 116 -9.85 -2.80 -5.78
CA LEU A 116 -10.44 -3.55 -6.87
C LEU A 116 -11.67 -4.26 -6.33
N ARG A 117 -12.81 -4.05 -6.98
CA ARG A 117 -14.03 -4.81 -6.72
C ARG A 117 -13.77 -6.30 -7.00
N PRO A 118 -14.61 -7.21 -6.49
CA PRO A 118 -14.44 -8.64 -6.78
C PRO A 118 -14.47 -8.99 -8.28
N ASN A 119 -15.14 -8.17 -9.11
CA ASN A 119 -15.13 -8.31 -10.57
C ASN A 119 -13.88 -7.70 -11.25
N GLY A 120 -12.92 -7.18 -10.48
CA GLY A 120 -11.69 -6.55 -10.97
C GLY A 120 -11.81 -5.07 -11.33
N GLU A 121 -13.00 -4.48 -11.26
CA GLU A 121 -13.18 -3.06 -11.54
C GLU A 121 -12.56 -2.17 -10.46
N LYS A 122 -12.00 -1.05 -10.87
CA LYS A 122 -11.37 -0.08 -9.96
C LYS A 122 -12.42 0.60 -9.07
N ALA A 123 -12.06 0.85 -7.81
CA ALA A 123 -12.97 1.44 -6.83
C ALA A 123 -12.26 2.45 -5.91
N GLY A 124 -11.76 3.53 -6.51
CA GLY A 124 -11.06 4.58 -5.78
C GLY A 124 -9.78 4.08 -5.10
N GLY A 125 -9.12 4.97 -4.38
CA GLY A 125 -7.81 4.67 -3.81
C GLY A 125 -7.22 5.85 -3.05
N VAL A 126 -6.03 5.62 -2.51
CA VAL A 126 -5.24 6.59 -1.76
C VAL A 126 -3.92 6.79 -2.49
N ARG A 127 -3.49 8.04 -2.59
CA ARG A 127 -2.16 8.40 -3.09
C ARG A 127 -1.38 9.09 -1.98
N ILE A 128 -0.17 8.60 -1.73
CA ILE A 128 0.80 9.22 -0.85
C ILE A 128 1.90 9.79 -1.72
N LEU A 129 2.19 11.07 -1.54
CA LEU A 129 3.24 11.81 -2.21
C LEU A 129 4.30 12.16 -1.18
N TYR A 130 5.44 11.48 -1.22
CA TYR A 130 6.56 11.79 -0.35
C TYR A 130 7.60 12.63 -1.07
N GLU A 131 8.10 13.63 -0.35
CA GLU A 131 9.36 14.31 -0.62
C GLU A 131 10.35 14.01 0.52
N ARG A 132 11.60 13.71 0.18
CA ARG A 132 12.66 13.45 1.17
C ARG A 132 13.03 14.73 1.89
N ILE A 133 13.11 14.66 3.22
CA ILE A 133 13.47 15.81 4.08
C ILE A 133 14.76 15.63 4.87
N SER A 134 15.43 14.47 4.76
CA SER A 134 16.73 14.18 5.38
C SER A 134 17.40 12.95 4.76
#